data_AF-A0A673IY79-F1
#
_entry.id   AF-A0A673IY79-F1
#
_cell.length_a   1.000
_cell.length_b   1.000
_cell.length_c   1.000
_cell.angle_alpha   90.00
_cell.angle_beta   90.00
_cell.angle_gamma   90.00
#
_symmetry.space_group_name_H-M   'P 1'
#
loop_
_entity.id
_entity.type
_entity.pdbx_description
1 polymer ?
#
loop_
_entity_poly.entity_id
_entity_poly.type
_entity_poly.pdbx_seq_one_letter_code
_entity_poly.pdbx_strand_id
1 'polypeptide(L)'
;MCSPSLICTPFHPVHLCLSCIFYLSYQLAASVLGVIWVTSRFSYAWGYSTGDPAKRMRGAYGYIGLFGVILLSISIALKLLGVL
;
A
#
# COMPACT_ATOMS: atom_id res chain seq x y z
N MET A 1 -11.15 -23.04 -7.09
CA MET A 1 -11.87 -22.48 -5.92
C MET A 1 -11.02 -21.34 -5.38
N CYS A 2 -11.50 -20.11 -5.56
CA CYS A 2 -10.76 -18.85 -5.51
C CYS A 2 -10.07 -18.65 -4.14
N SER A 3 -8.76 -18.37 -4.12
CA SER A 3 -8.12 -17.77 -2.94
C SER A 3 -8.02 -16.27 -3.21
N PRO A 4 -8.98 -15.46 -2.74
CA PRO A 4 -9.28 -14.14 -3.30
C PRO A 4 -8.66 -13.00 -2.46
N SER A 5 -7.42 -13.15 -1.99
CA SER A 5 -6.80 -12.20 -1.05
C SER A 5 -5.91 -11.12 -1.68
N LEU A 6 -5.67 -11.17 -3.01
CA LEU A 6 -4.79 -10.22 -3.70
C LEU A 6 -5.49 -9.21 -4.62
N ILE A 7 -6.73 -9.41 -5.06
CA ILE A 7 -7.41 -8.48 -6.01
C ILE A 7 -8.80 -8.00 -5.55
N CYS A 8 -9.47 -8.66 -4.60
CA CYS A 8 -10.90 -8.41 -4.33
C CYS A 8 -11.26 -7.56 -3.10
N THR A 9 -10.30 -7.13 -2.28
CA THR A 9 -10.61 -6.22 -1.17
C THR A 9 -10.54 -4.76 -1.64
N PRO A 10 -11.49 -3.88 -1.26
CA PRO A 10 -11.54 -2.49 -1.72
C PRO A 10 -10.28 -1.67 -1.38
N PHE A 11 -9.48 -2.11 -0.40
CA PHE A 11 -8.26 -1.45 0.04
C PHE A 11 -7.04 -1.62 -0.90
N HIS A 12 -7.05 -2.60 -1.80
CA HIS A 12 -5.98 -2.76 -2.81
C HIS A 12 -6.10 -1.79 -4.00
N PRO A 13 -7.25 -1.68 -4.69
CA PRO A 13 -7.36 -0.76 -5.82
C PRO A 13 -7.20 0.68 -5.38
N VAL A 14 -7.67 1.06 -4.19
CA VAL A 14 -7.52 2.43 -3.67
C VAL A 14 -6.05 2.81 -3.47
N HIS A 15 -5.22 1.94 -2.88
CA HIS A 15 -3.79 2.20 -2.71
C HIS A 15 -3.09 2.37 -4.07
N LEU A 16 -3.38 1.50 -5.03
CA LEU A 16 -2.77 1.53 -6.36
C LEU A 16 -3.15 2.81 -7.12
N CYS A 17 -4.45 3.16 -7.13
CA CYS A 17 -4.95 4.35 -7.80
C CYS A 17 -4.34 5.63 -7.21
N LEU A 18 -4.31 5.74 -5.88
CA LEU A 18 -3.71 6.89 -5.21
C LEU A 18 -2.20 7.00 -5.52
N SER A 19 -1.45 5.89 -5.40
CA SER A 19 0.00 5.89 -5.63
C SER A 19 0.39 6.29 -7.06
N CYS A 20 -0.43 5.92 -8.05
CA CYS A 20 -0.20 6.27 -9.47
C CYS A 20 -0.32 7.79 -9.71
N ILE A 21 -1.30 8.45 -9.08
CA ILE A 21 -1.48 9.90 -9.15
C ILE A 21 -0.28 10.62 -8.50
N PHE A 22 0.25 10.08 -7.40
CA PHE A 22 1.44 10.64 -6.74
C PHE A 22 2.73 10.48 -7.52
N TYR A 23 2.86 9.40 -8.30
CA TYR A 23 4.08 9.12 -9.07
C TYR A 23 4.42 10.24 -10.05
N LEU A 24 3.39 10.93 -10.58
CA LEU A 24 3.53 12.08 -11.47
C LEU A 24 4.07 13.34 -10.78
N SER A 25 3.83 13.50 -9.47
CA SER A 25 4.20 14.71 -8.72
C SER A 25 5.44 14.52 -7.83
N TYR A 26 5.59 13.35 -7.21
CA TYR A 26 6.69 13.00 -6.29
C TYR A 26 7.15 11.56 -6.50
N GLN A 27 7.99 11.36 -7.52
CA GLN A 27 8.47 10.05 -7.96
C GLN A 27 9.17 9.23 -6.86
N LEU A 28 9.95 9.87 -5.99
CA LEU A 28 10.71 9.20 -4.93
C LEU A 28 9.81 8.71 -3.78
N ALA A 29 8.90 9.57 -3.29
CA ALA A 29 8.00 9.21 -2.20
C ALA A 29 7.05 8.08 -2.61
N ALA A 30 6.47 8.18 -3.81
CA ALA A 30 5.57 7.16 -4.34
C ALA A 30 6.27 5.80 -4.55
N SER A 31 7.54 5.80 -4.94
CA SER A 31 8.32 4.56 -5.10
C SER A 31 8.55 3.83 -3.79
N VAL A 32 8.95 4.54 -2.73
CA VAL A 32 9.21 3.94 -1.42
C VAL A 32 7.93 3.34 -0.84
N LEU A 33 6.80 4.05 -0.93
CA LEU A 33 5.51 3.54 -0.45
C LEU A 33 5.02 2.33 -1.26
N GLY A 34 5.22 2.34 -2.59
CA GLY A 34 4.94 1.20 -3.45
C GLY A 34 5.73 -0.04 -3.06
N VAL A 35 7.04 0.09 -2.77
CA VAL A 35 7.88 -1.03 -2.32
C VAL A 35 7.41 -1.59 -0.97
N ILE A 36 7.04 -0.74 -0.02
CA ILE A 36 6.51 -1.16 1.29
C ILE A 36 5.19 -1.94 1.13
N TRP A 37 4.32 -1.49 0.22
CA TRP A 37 3.07 -2.17 -0.07
C TRP A 37 3.26 -3.51 -0.77
N VAL A 38 4.14 -3.58 -1.79
CA VAL A 38 4.44 -4.82 -2.52
C VAL A 38 5.08 -5.86 -1.59
N THR A 39 6.07 -5.46 -0.78
CA THR A 39 6.73 -6.37 0.17
C THR A 39 5.77 -6.91 1.22
N SER A 40 4.75 -6.15 1.63
CA SER A 40 3.67 -6.62 2.51
C SER A 40 2.89 -7.81 1.93
N ARG A 41 2.73 -7.86 0.61
CA ARG A 41 2.04 -8.95 -0.07
C ARG A 41 2.92 -10.18 -0.25
N PHE A 42 4.21 -9.98 -0.49
CA PHE A 42 5.19 -11.06 -0.50
C PHE A 42 5.26 -11.77 0.85
N SER A 43 5.30 -11.03 1.97
CA SER A 43 5.32 -11.64 3.30
C SER A 43 4.00 -12.32 3.67
N TYR A 44 2.87 -11.78 3.21
CA TYR A 44 1.56 -12.41 3.38
C TYR A 44 1.44 -13.74 2.61
N ALA A 45 1.90 -13.77 1.35
CA ALA A 45 1.90 -14.98 0.52
C ALA A 45 2.82 -16.07 1.10
N TRP A 46 4.01 -15.70 1.58
CA TRP A 46 4.93 -16.63 2.23
C TRP A 46 4.32 -17.25 3.51
N GLY A 47 3.57 -16.46 4.27
CA GLY A 47 2.85 -16.93 5.45
C GLY A 47 1.80 -18.01 5.15
N TYR A 48 1.18 -17.99 3.96
CA TYR A 48 0.24 -19.05 3.55
C TYR A 48 0.93 -20.37 3.25
N SER A 49 2.12 -20.34 2.63
CA SER A 49 2.89 -21.54 2.27
C SER A 49 3.45 -22.29 3.48
N THR A 50 3.53 -21.64 4.65
CA THR A 50 4.15 -22.23 5.85
C THR A 50 3.14 -22.94 6.77
N GLY A 51 1.83 -22.88 6.50
CA GLY A 51 0.78 -23.55 7.29
C GLY A 51 0.49 -22.92 8.66
N ASP A 52 1.44 -22.19 9.24
CA ASP A 52 1.33 -21.54 10.55
C ASP A 52 0.47 -20.25 10.54
N PRO A 53 -0.62 -20.15 11.33
CA PRO A 53 -1.52 -19.00 11.33
C PRO A 53 -0.85 -17.71 11.82
N ALA A 54 0.13 -17.80 12.72
CA ALA A 54 0.84 -16.65 13.27
C ALA A 54 1.71 -15.91 12.23
N LYS A 55 2.23 -16.63 11.22
CA LYS A 55 3.05 -16.02 10.16
C LYS A 55 2.25 -15.15 9.19
N ARG A 56 0.92 -15.30 9.12
CA ARG A 56 0.04 -14.50 8.25
C ARG A 56 -0.10 -13.05 8.74
N MET A 57 -0.05 -12.85 10.06
CA MET A 57 -0.13 -11.52 10.69
C MET A 57 1.06 -10.63 10.34
N ARG A 58 2.20 -11.24 9.95
CA ARG A 58 3.38 -10.47 9.54
C ARG A 58 3.13 -9.66 8.28
N GLY A 59 2.15 -9.97 7.43
CA GLY A 59 1.80 -9.16 6.25
C GLY A 59 0.98 -7.90 6.54
N ALA A 60 0.54 -7.68 7.79
CA ALA A 60 -0.34 -6.57 8.17
C ALA A 60 0.35 -5.20 8.14
N TYR A 61 1.68 -5.12 8.06
CA TYR A 61 2.37 -3.82 7.89
C TYR A 61 2.02 -3.13 6.57
N GLY A 62 1.35 -3.79 5.62
CA GLY A 62 0.81 -3.14 4.42
C GLY A 62 -0.16 -1.98 4.71
N TYR A 63 -0.80 -1.98 5.87
CA TYR A 63 -1.63 -0.84 6.31
C TYR A 63 -0.81 0.44 6.51
N ILE A 64 0.47 0.34 6.88
CA ILE A 64 1.38 1.49 6.99
C ILE A 64 1.61 2.13 5.62
N GLY A 65 1.67 1.32 4.56
CA GLY A 65 1.71 1.82 3.19
C GLY A 65 0.46 2.64 2.83
N LEU A 66 -0.73 2.18 3.21
CA LEU A 66 -1.98 2.93 2.99
C LEU A 66 -1.99 4.27 3.75
N PHE A 67 -1.60 4.26 5.03
CA PHE A 67 -1.49 5.48 5.82
C PHE A 67 -0.47 6.47 5.22
N GLY A 68 0.66 5.97 4.72
CA GLY A 68 1.64 6.81 4.03
C GLY A 68 1.05 7.51 2.80
N VAL A 69 0.27 6.80 1.99
CA VAL A 69 -0.34 7.35 0.77
C VAL A 69 -1.40 8.40 1.10
N ILE A 70 -2.16 8.20 2.19
CA ILE A 70 -3.14 9.19 2.69
C ILE A 70 -2.43 10.47 3.16
N LEU A 71 -1.34 10.34 3.92
CA LEU A 71 -0.56 11.50 4.38
C LEU A 71 0.05 12.26 3.20
N LEU A 72 0.62 11.56 2.22
CA LEU A 72 1.16 12.17 1.02
C LEU A 72 0.07 12.93 0.23
N SER A 73 -1.15 12.39 0.19
CA SER A 73 -2.32 13.05 -0.40
C SER A 73 -2.62 14.39 0.27
N ILE A 74 -2.62 14.42 1.59
CA ILE A 74 -2.87 15.64 2.36
C ILE A 74 -1.76 16.67 2.09
N SER A 75 -0.50 16.25 2.06
CA SER A 75 0.63 17.16 1.76
C SER A 75 0.52 17.79 0.37
N ILE A 76 0.07 17.03 -0.63
CA ILE A 76 -0.14 17.56 -1.99
C ILE A 76 -1.36 18.47 -2.07
N ALA A 77 -2.45 18.11 -1.40
CA ALA A 77 -3.64 18.96 -1.33
C ALA A 77 -3.31 20.33 -0.73
N LEU A 78 -2.47 20.38 0.32
CA LEU A 78 -2.02 21.63 0.93
C LEU A 78 -1.12 22.47 0.01
N LYS A 79 -0.23 21.81 -0.76
CA LYS A 79 0.59 22.49 -1.78
C LYS A 79 -0.23 23.06 -2.93
N LEU A 80 -1.25 22.33 -3.39
CA LEU A 80 -2.20 22.81 -4.42
C LEU A 80 -3.02 24.00 -3.92
N LEU A 81 -3.36 24.02 -2.63
CA LEU A 81 -4.07 25.13 -2.00
C LEU A 81 -3.17 26.37 -1.77
N GLY A 82 -1.86 26.26 -1.97
CA GLY A 82 -0.90 27.35 -1.77
C GLY A 82 -0.65 27.71 -0.30
N VAL A 83 -1.00 26.80 0.62
CA VAL A 83 -0.79 26.98 2.07
C VAL A 83 0.61 26.54 2.51
N LEU A 84 1.30 25.74 1.68
CA LEU A 84 2.65 25.22 1.88
C LEU A 84 3.52 25.48 0.65
#